data_AF-A0A6H9LPT3-F1
#
_entry.id   AF-A0A6H9LPT3-F1
#
_cell.length_a   1.000
_cell.length_b   1.000
_cell.length_c   1.000
_cell.angle_alpha   90.00
_cell.angle_beta   90.00
_cell.angle_gamma   90.00
#
_symmetry.space_group_name_H-M   'P 1'
#
loop_
_entity.id
_entity.type
_entity.pdbx_description
1 polymer ?
#
loop_
_entity_poly.entity_id
_entity_poly.type
_entity_poly.pdbx_seq_one_letter_code
_entity_poly.pdbx_strand_id
1 'polypeptide(L)'
;MNQKHRQNHGSSGQNLPSETTCRADSRNNMGKKCLDYISELNDYLDGEIDPGLCAEIEEHIGKCENCRIMVDSLKQTVKLCREGKEIELPKQLEDKLNSMLKSRWDKKFGKNN
;
A
#
# COMPACT_ATOMS: atom_id res chain seq x y z
N MET A 1 22.43 -8.91 -51.31
CA MET A 1 22.44 -10.29 -50.80
C MET A 1 22.13 -10.27 -49.31
N ASN A 2 21.08 -11.01 -48.95
CA ASN A 2 20.72 -11.55 -47.63
C ASN A 2 20.37 -10.61 -46.47
N GLN A 3 19.13 -10.15 -46.55
CA GLN A 3 18.08 -10.28 -45.54
C GLN A 3 18.32 -11.39 -44.48
N LYS A 4 18.28 -11.00 -43.19
CA LYS A 4 17.92 -11.88 -42.07
C LYS A 4 16.88 -11.16 -41.23
N HIS A 5 15.62 -11.53 -41.47
CA HIS A 5 14.50 -11.28 -40.58
C HIS A 5 14.84 -11.86 -39.20
N ARG A 6 14.83 -11.02 -38.16
CA ARG A 6 14.92 -11.47 -36.76
C ARG A 6 13.50 -11.54 -36.21
N GLN A 7 12.88 -12.71 -36.33
CA GLN A 7 11.75 -13.09 -35.50
C GLN A 7 12.29 -13.32 -34.08
N ASN A 8 11.66 -12.70 -33.08
CA ASN A 8 11.78 -13.14 -31.70
C ASN A 8 10.37 -13.42 -31.18
N HIS A 9 10.01 -14.70 -31.19
CA HIS A 9 8.88 -15.26 -30.47
C HIS A 9 9.40 -15.77 -29.12
N GLY A 10 8.64 -15.50 -28.06
CA GLY A 10 8.92 -15.96 -26.70
C GLY A 10 9.40 -14.80 -25.80
N SER A 11 8.88 -14.58 -24.61
CA SER A 11 7.98 -15.37 -23.79
C SER A 11 7.38 -14.45 -22.73
N SER A 12 6.14 -14.75 -22.34
CA SER A 12 5.67 -14.81 -20.96
C SER A 12 6.09 -13.75 -19.95
N GLY A 13 5.07 -13.12 -19.35
CA GLY A 13 5.03 -13.04 -17.90
C GLY A 13 5.07 -11.63 -17.31
N GLN A 14 3.91 -10.98 -17.27
CA GLN A 14 3.55 -10.19 -16.08
C GLN A 14 2.16 -10.67 -15.65
N ASN A 15 2.13 -11.88 -15.06
CA ASN A 15 1.03 -12.24 -14.18
C ASN A 15 1.19 -11.39 -12.93
N LEU A 16 0.28 -10.44 -12.72
CA LEU A 16 -0.07 -10.00 -11.37
C LEU A 16 -0.41 -11.27 -10.56
N PRO A 17 -0.04 -11.37 -9.27
CA PRO A 17 -0.55 -12.42 -8.41
C PRO A 17 -2.01 -12.10 -8.10
N SER A 18 -2.91 -12.45 -9.04
CA SER A 18 -4.34 -12.16 -8.96
C SER A 18 -5.06 -12.95 -7.87
N GLU A 19 -4.40 -13.87 -7.17
CA GLU A 19 -5.07 -14.80 -6.29
C GLU A 19 -4.15 -15.20 -5.12
N THR A 20 -3.98 -14.30 -4.15
CA THR A 20 -3.82 -14.78 -2.76
C THR A 20 -5.21 -15.20 -2.30
N THR A 21 -5.72 -16.28 -2.89
CA THR A 21 -6.98 -16.89 -2.48
C THR A 21 -6.71 -17.57 -1.15
N CYS A 22 -7.21 -16.98 -0.08
CA CYS A 22 -7.44 -17.71 1.15
C CYS A 22 -8.25 -18.96 0.78
N ARG A 23 -7.63 -20.15 0.90
CA ARG A 23 -8.32 -21.43 0.70
C ARG A 23 -9.61 -21.38 1.50
N ALA A 24 -10.74 -21.37 0.79
CA ALA A 24 -12.05 -21.46 1.40
C ALA A 24 -12.16 -22.82 2.07
N ASP A 25 -12.06 -22.86 3.40
CA ASP A 25 -12.37 -24.06 4.18
C ASP A 25 -13.88 -24.33 4.09
N SER A 26 -14.25 -25.40 3.39
CA SER A 26 -15.62 -25.75 3.00
C SER A 26 -16.58 -26.17 4.13
N ARG A 27 -16.46 -25.65 5.35
CA ARG A 27 -17.44 -25.91 6.44
C ARG A 27 -17.56 -24.74 7.42
N ASN A 28 -18.21 -23.65 7.02
CA ASN A 28 -19.36 -23.07 7.74
C ASN A 28 -19.88 -21.81 7.01
N ASN A 29 -21.17 -21.79 6.71
CA ASN A 29 -21.89 -20.70 6.07
C ASN A 29 -22.55 -19.84 7.16
N MET A 30 -21.77 -18.89 7.73
CA MET A 30 -22.22 -17.66 8.41
C MET A 30 -20.99 -16.92 8.98
N GLY A 31 -20.10 -16.44 8.11
CA GLY A 31 -18.93 -15.68 8.53
C GLY A 31 -18.41 -14.84 7.37
N LYS A 32 -18.10 -13.58 7.65
CA LYS A 32 -17.51 -12.64 6.70
C LYS A 32 -16.26 -13.24 6.06
N LYS A 33 -16.06 -13.00 4.77
CA LYS A 33 -14.87 -13.44 4.03
C LYS A 33 -13.68 -12.56 4.40
N CYS A 34 -12.47 -13.03 4.11
CA CYS A 34 -11.25 -12.24 4.34
C CYS A 34 -11.33 -10.84 3.70
N LEU A 35 -11.92 -10.74 2.50
CA LEU A 35 -12.11 -9.45 1.81
C LEU A 35 -13.00 -8.48 2.58
N ASP A 36 -14.01 -8.99 3.27
CA ASP A 36 -14.94 -8.17 4.07
C ASP A 36 -14.22 -7.62 5.31
N TYR A 37 -13.34 -8.41 5.94
CA TYR A 37 -12.48 -7.94 7.03
C TYR A 37 -11.39 -6.97 6.55
N ILE A 38 -10.85 -7.15 5.33
CA ILE A 38 -9.84 -6.26 4.77
C ILE A 38 -10.42 -4.87 4.50
N SER A 39 -11.66 -4.76 4.04
CA SER A 39 -12.31 -3.45 3.86
C SER A 39 -12.50 -2.70 5.18
N GLU A 40 -12.73 -3.44 6.26
CA GLU A 40 -12.92 -2.90 7.61
C GLU A 40 -11.59 -2.72 8.35
N LEU A 41 -10.47 -3.24 7.82
CA LEU A 41 -9.17 -3.18 8.47
C LEU A 41 -8.60 -1.75 8.57
N ASN A 42 -8.96 -0.85 7.65
CA ASN A 42 -8.49 0.54 7.73
C ASN A 42 -9.03 1.23 9.00
N ASP A 43 -10.34 1.14 9.23
CA ASP A 43 -10.98 1.72 10.41
C ASP A 43 -10.44 1.08 11.71
N TYR A 44 -10.05 -0.21 11.66
CA TYR A 44 -9.43 -0.93 12.78
C TYR A 44 -8.07 -0.33 13.13
N LEU A 45 -7.26 -0.05 12.11
CA LEU A 45 -5.92 0.50 12.28
C LEU A 45 -5.95 1.95 12.79
N ASP A 46 -6.98 2.70 12.42
CA ASP A 46 -7.21 4.07 12.90
C ASP A 46 -7.84 4.11 14.30
N GLY A 47 -8.30 2.97 14.84
CA GLY A 47 -8.85 2.83 16.18
C GLY A 47 -10.29 3.34 16.33
N GLU A 48 -10.99 3.54 15.22
CA GLU A 48 -12.36 4.09 15.17
C GLU A 48 -13.45 2.99 15.07
N ILE A 49 -13.09 1.73 15.31
CA ILE A 49 -14.01 0.59 15.23
C ILE A 49 -14.68 0.25 16.57
N ASP A 50 -15.94 -0.19 16.46
CA ASP A 50 -16.70 -0.79 17.55
C ASP A 50 -15.97 -2.01 18.17
N PRO A 51 -15.85 -2.10 19.52
CA PRO A 51 -15.13 -3.18 20.19
C PRO A 51 -15.58 -4.61 19.84
N GLY A 52 -16.83 -4.81 19.41
CA GLY A 52 -17.32 -6.12 18.99
C GLY A 52 -16.68 -6.60 17.70
N LEU A 53 -16.52 -5.71 16.73
CA LEU A 53 -15.89 -6.02 15.45
C LEU A 53 -14.37 -6.25 15.59
N CYS A 54 -13.74 -5.56 16.54
CA CYS A 54 -12.34 -5.79 16.92
C CYS A 54 -12.10 -7.26 17.33
N ALA A 55 -12.97 -7.81 18.18
CA ALA A 55 -12.88 -9.20 18.62
C ALA A 55 -13.06 -10.22 17.48
N GLU A 56 -13.99 -9.97 16.55
CA GLU A 56 -14.20 -10.83 15.37
C GLU A 56 -12.98 -10.84 14.44
N ILE A 57 -12.35 -9.68 14.24
CA ILE A 57 -11.12 -9.56 13.45
C ILE A 57 -9.97 -10.31 14.12
N GLU A 58 -9.78 -10.16 15.43
CA GLU A 58 -8.74 -10.87 16.19
C GLU A 58 -8.93 -12.39 16.13
N GLU A 59 -10.16 -12.87 16.27
CA GLU A 59 -10.50 -14.29 16.14
C GLU A 59 -10.16 -14.81 14.74
N HIS A 60 -10.48 -14.05 13.70
CA HIS A 60 -10.17 -14.43 12.32
C HIS A 60 -8.66 -14.49 12.06
N ILE A 61 -7.90 -13.49 12.52
CA ILE A 61 -6.43 -13.47 12.42
C ILE A 61 -5.82 -14.68 13.14
N GLY A 62 -6.37 -15.07 14.28
CA GLY A 62 -5.92 -16.25 15.03
C GLY A 62 -6.14 -17.58 14.30
N LYS A 63 -7.12 -17.65 13.40
CA LYS A 63 -7.52 -18.88 12.69
C LYS A 63 -7.05 -18.94 11.23
N CYS A 64 -6.79 -17.81 10.60
CA CYS A 64 -6.47 -17.70 9.17
C CYS A 64 -4.99 -17.31 8.96
N GLU A 65 -4.18 -18.26 8.49
CA GLU A 65 -2.75 -18.05 8.22
C GLU A 65 -2.50 -16.90 7.22
N ASN A 66 -3.35 -16.75 6.20
CA ASN A 66 -3.19 -15.67 5.22
C ASN A 66 -3.39 -14.28 5.85
N CYS A 67 -4.39 -14.15 6.72
CA CYS A 67 -4.65 -12.90 7.43
C CYS A 67 -3.54 -12.59 8.44
N ARG A 68 -2.97 -13.62 9.08
CA ARG A 68 -1.79 -13.48 9.93
C ARG A 68 -0.58 -12.93 9.16
N ILE A 69 -0.25 -13.53 8.02
CA ILE A 69 0.84 -13.06 7.14
C ILE A 69 0.61 -11.62 6.68
N MET A 70 -0.63 -11.28 6.31
CA MET A 70 -1.00 -9.92 5.91
C MET A 70 -0.78 -8.90 7.04
N VAL A 71 -1.25 -9.21 8.24
CA VAL A 71 -1.10 -8.33 9.42
C VAL A 71 0.37 -8.18 9.82
N ASP A 72 1.16 -9.25 9.75
CA ASP A 72 2.59 -9.18 10.06
C ASP A 72 3.35 -8.35 9.03
N SER A 73 2.99 -8.47 7.74
CA SER A 73 3.54 -7.63 6.66
C SER A 73 3.19 -6.15 6.87
N LEU A 74 1.96 -5.87 7.28
CA LEU A 74 1.51 -4.52 7.59
C LEU A 74 2.26 -3.93 8.81
N LYS A 75 2.44 -4.70 9.88
CA LYS A 75 3.25 -4.28 11.05
C LYS A 75 4.68 -3.92 10.64
N GLN A 76 5.26 -4.68 9.72
CA GLN A 76 6.59 -4.38 9.19
C GLN A 76 6.61 -3.06 8.42
N THR A 77 5.59 -2.77 7.61
CA THR A 77 5.44 -1.47 6.93
C THR A 77 5.32 -0.32 7.94
N VAL A 78 4.47 -0.46 8.97
CA VAL A 78 4.32 0.55 10.03
C VAL A 78 5.64 0.80 10.75
N LYS A 79 6.38 -0.26 11.05
CA LYS A 79 7.71 -0.18 11.65
C LYS A 79 8.66 0.62 10.77
N LEU A 80 8.75 0.32 9.47
CA LEU A 80 9.58 1.06 8.52
C LEU A 80 9.20 2.53 8.41
N CYS A 81 7.90 2.85 8.42
CA CYS A 81 7.43 4.24 8.40
C CYS A 81 7.82 5.01 9.68
N ARG A 82 7.74 4.36 10.85
CA ARG A 82 8.12 4.97 12.14
C ARG A 82 9.63 5.08 12.33
N GLU A 83 10.39 4.09 11.85
CA GLU A 83 11.85 4.05 11.93
C GLU A 83 12.53 4.82 10.78
N GLY A 84 11.75 5.26 9.79
CA GLY A 84 12.20 6.13 8.72
C GLY A 84 12.87 7.35 9.32
N LYS A 85 14.20 7.42 9.18
CA LYS A 85 14.96 8.56 9.67
C LYS A 85 14.55 9.79 8.88
N GLU A 86 14.31 10.89 9.57
CA GLU A 86 14.21 12.19 8.95
C GLU A 86 15.56 12.50 8.29
N ILE A 87 15.59 12.46 6.96
CA ILE A 87 16.77 12.80 6.19
C ILE A 87 16.70 14.30 5.96
N GLU A 88 17.71 15.03 6.43
CA GLU A 88 17.84 16.44 6.10
C GLU A 88 17.93 16.61 4.58
N LEU A 89 17.06 17.48 4.05
CA LEU A 89 17.05 17.76 2.63
C LEU A 89 18.39 18.39 2.22
N PRO A 90 19.07 17.92 1.17
CA PRO A 90 20.31 18.54 0.72
C PRO A 90 20.10 20.03 0.44
N LYS A 91 20.98 20.90 0.97
CA LYS A 91 20.80 22.35 0.93
C LYS A 91 20.54 22.90 -0.49
N GLN A 92 21.23 22.35 -1.48
CA GLN A 92 21.05 22.73 -2.89
C GLN A 92 19.63 22.46 -3.40
N LEU A 93 19.00 21.35 -2.96
CA LEU A 93 17.63 21.02 -3.31
C LEU A 93 16.64 21.93 -2.58
N GLU A 94 16.89 22.20 -1.30
CA GLU A 94 16.10 23.13 -0.49
C GLU A 94 16.08 24.54 -1.11
N ASP A 95 17.24 25.07 -1.46
CA ASP A 95 17.39 26.39 -2.05
C ASP A 95 16.68 26.49 -3.41
N LYS A 96 16.82 25.44 -4.24
CA LYS A 96 16.16 25.36 -5.54
C LYS A 96 14.64 25.31 -5.38
N LEU A 97 14.13 24.48 -4.47
CA LEU A 97 12.70 24.37 -4.19
C LEU A 97 12.15 25.71 -3.68
N ASN A 98 12.81 26.33 -2.70
CA ASN A 98 12.41 27.62 -2.15
C ASN A 98 12.40 28.72 -3.22
N SER A 99 13.41 28.76 -4.09
CA SER A 99 13.46 29.71 -5.20
C SER A 99 12.30 29.51 -6.19
N MET A 100 11.99 28.26 -6.55
CA MET A 100 10.86 27.95 -7.42
C MET A 100 9.52 28.33 -6.81
N LEU A 101 9.32 28.03 -5.54
CA LEU A 101 8.11 28.37 -4.79
C LEU A 101 7.92 29.88 -4.72
N LYS A 102 8.97 30.65 -4.35
CA LYS A 102 8.95 32.12 -4.32
C LYS A 102 8.63 32.70 -5.69
N SER A 103 9.30 32.26 -6.76
CA SER A 103 9.05 32.76 -8.12
C SER A 103 7.61 32.50 -8.58
N ARG A 104 7.04 31.34 -8.25
CA ARG A 104 5.63 31.02 -8.54
C ARG A 104 4.68 31.86 -7.71
N TRP A 105 4.99 32.08 -6.44
CA TRP A 105 4.23 32.92 -5.53
C TRP A 105 4.15 34.36 -6.04
N ASP A 106 5.30 34.97 -6.35
CA ASP A 106 5.37 36.36 -6.82
C ASP A 106 4.63 36.56 -8.14
N LYS A 107 4.70 35.59 -9.05
CA LYS A 107 3.93 35.64 -10.31
C LYS A 107 2.42 35.57 -10.10
N LYS A 108 1.97 34.82 -9.09
CA LYS A 108 0.55 34.59 -8.82
C LYS A 108 -0.06 35.70 -7.95
N PHE A 109 0.70 36.23 -7.00
CA PHE A 109 0.20 37.14 -5.97
C PHE A 109 0.90 38.51 -5.95
N GLY A 110 2.08 38.66 -6.55
CA GLY A 110 2.87 39.90 -6.56
C GLY A 110 2.40 40.98 -7.55
N LYS A 111 1.24 40.82 -8.19
CA LYS A 111 0.65 41.81 -9.11
C LYS A 111 -0.32 42.82 -8.45
N ASN A 112 -0.42 42.83 -7.12
CA ASN A 112 -1.31 43.74 -6.38
C ASN A 112 -0.56 44.73 -5.48
N ASN A 113 0.44 45.44 -6.00
CA ASN A 113 0.89 46.71 -5.39
C ASN A 113 1.38 47.69 -6.47
#